data_AF-A0A6G7VPH9-F1
#
_entry.id   AF-A0A6G7VPH9-F1
#
_cell.length_a   1.000
_cell.length_b   1.000
_cell.length_c   1.000
_cell.angle_alpha   90.00
_cell.angle_beta   90.00
_cell.angle_gamma   90.00
#
_symmetry.space_group_name_H-M   'P 1'
#
loop_
_entity.id
_entity.type
_entity.pdbx_description
1 polymer ?
#
loop_
_entity_poly.entity_id
_entity_poly.type
_entity_poly.pdbx_seq_one_letter_code
_entity_poly.pdbx_strand_id
1 'polypeptide(L)'
;MTWTLIIGDRTYSSWSLRGWLLFEAFDFPVKVRQYPMYSDALAAALRAVPSGSNLVPQMVAEDGRAVWDTLAMAETLAEDHPQMWPADAGQRARARSMVAEVHSGFTALRGACGMNLRHVYDGFAPSDAVRRDLARVESLWAGADGWLFDAYSIADVFFAPIATRIVTYGLPVSQRARDYVQRHLDHGPLRRWRAMGLAENFVQPGYDLDLSRGPWPGERIPAEAVASGTPVNQTCPYSGAPVRPDALARIDGRIIGFCNPFCRDKSVADPGAWPGLQPLLR
;
A
#
# COMPACT_ATOMS: atom_id res chain seq x y z
N MET A 1 -4.26 -3.42 22.68
CA MET A 1 -5.60 -3.64 22.12
C MET A 1 -5.42 -4.16 20.71
N THR A 2 -6.13 -5.21 20.30
CA THR A 2 -6.03 -5.71 18.91
C THR A 2 -7.11 -5.07 18.06
N TRP A 3 -6.74 -4.50 16.92
CA TRP A 3 -7.70 -3.96 15.95
C TRP A 3 -8.01 -4.99 14.87
N THR A 4 -9.25 -5.02 14.40
CA THR A 4 -9.61 -5.62 13.10
C THR A 4 -9.76 -4.52 12.07
N LEU A 5 -8.94 -4.53 11.02
CA LEU A 5 -8.99 -3.58 9.91
C LEU A 5 -9.74 -4.18 8.72
N ILE A 6 -10.82 -3.53 8.31
CA ILE A 6 -11.59 -3.87 7.12
C ILE A 6 -11.11 -3.02 5.95
N ILE A 7 -10.68 -3.68 4.87
CA ILE A 7 -10.16 -3.03 3.66
C ILE A 7 -10.85 -3.53 2.38
N GLY A 8 -10.79 -2.71 1.34
CA GLY A 8 -11.08 -3.11 -0.03
C GLY A 8 -9.84 -3.67 -0.75
N ASP A 9 -9.92 -3.76 -2.08
CA ASP A 9 -8.83 -4.24 -2.93
C ASP A 9 -7.54 -3.48 -2.73
N ARG A 10 -6.43 -4.21 -2.54
CA ARG A 10 -5.12 -3.61 -2.38
C ARG A 10 -4.67 -2.86 -3.63
N THR A 11 -5.04 -3.35 -4.79
CA THR A 11 -4.67 -2.74 -6.08
C THR A 11 -5.33 -1.38 -6.32
N TYR A 12 -6.54 -1.16 -5.80
CA TYR A 12 -7.42 -0.06 -6.25
C TYR A 12 -7.82 0.93 -5.14
N SER A 13 -7.86 0.50 -3.88
CA SER A 13 -8.31 1.36 -2.78
C SER A 13 -7.16 2.18 -2.16
N SER A 14 -6.99 3.43 -2.61
CA SER A 14 -6.01 4.35 -2.01
C SER A 14 -6.28 4.63 -0.52
N TRP A 15 -7.55 4.59 -0.11
CA TRP A 15 -7.94 4.77 1.28
C TRP A 15 -7.56 3.55 2.13
N SER A 16 -7.78 2.35 1.61
CA SER A 16 -7.38 1.12 2.31
C SER A 16 -5.86 1.02 2.46
N LEU A 17 -5.09 1.46 1.46
CA LEU A 17 -3.64 1.56 1.55
C LEU A 17 -3.21 2.43 2.75
N ARG A 18 -3.78 3.64 2.87
CA ARG A 18 -3.51 4.52 4.01
C ARG A 18 -3.83 3.83 5.33
N GLY A 19 -5.03 3.27 5.46
CA GLY A 19 -5.47 2.59 6.67
C GLY A 19 -4.56 1.43 7.07
N TRP A 20 -4.09 0.64 6.11
CA TRP A 20 -3.18 -0.48 6.38
C TRP A 20 -1.76 -0.03 6.72
N LEU A 21 -1.23 1.01 6.05
CA LEU A 21 0.09 1.55 6.36
C LEU A 21 0.17 2.14 7.77
N LEU A 22 -0.92 2.64 8.34
CA LEU A 22 -0.95 3.10 9.75
C LEU A 22 -0.59 1.98 10.74
N PHE A 23 -0.82 0.71 10.37
CA PHE A 23 -0.43 -0.43 11.18
C PHE A 23 0.91 -0.99 10.73
N GLU A 24 1.04 -1.36 9.45
CA GLU A 24 2.20 -2.08 8.96
C GLU A 24 3.50 -1.25 9.04
N ALA A 25 3.44 0.05 8.69
CA ALA A 25 4.64 0.88 8.66
C ALA A 25 5.19 1.21 10.06
N PHE A 26 4.34 1.08 11.08
CA PHE A 26 4.68 1.36 12.47
C PHE A 26 4.75 0.09 13.34
N ASP A 27 4.71 -1.09 12.69
CA ASP A 27 4.80 -2.41 13.33
C ASP A 27 3.72 -2.65 14.40
N PHE A 28 2.49 -2.19 14.13
CA PHE A 28 1.35 -2.45 15.01
C PHE A 28 0.58 -3.70 14.58
N PRO A 29 0.24 -4.60 15.52
CA PRO A 29 -0.52 -5.79 15.21
C PRO A 29 -1.96 -5.43 14.80
N VAL A 30 -2.42 -6.03 13.70
CA VAL A 30 -3.79 -5.84 13.22
C VAL A 30 -4.30 -7.09 12.52
N LYS A 31 -5.57 -7.42 12.75
CA LYS A 31 -6.27 -8.46 12.00
C LYS A 31 -6.90 -7.85 10.76
N VAL A 32 -6.40 -8.19 9.58
CA VAL A 32 -6.94 -7.65 8.32
C VAL A 32 -8.08 -8.52 7.79
N ARG A 33 -9.21 -7.90 7.44
CA ARG A 33 -10.30 -8.48 6.65
C ARG A 33 -10.39 -7.71 5.34
N GLN A 34 -10.07 -8.37 4.24
CA GLN A 34 -10.12 -7.79 2.90
C GLN A 34 -11.31 -8.35 2.14
N TYR A 35 -11.96 -7.49 1.36
CA TYR A 35 -13.06 -7.87 0.48
C TYR A 35 -12.88 -7.19 -0.89
N PRO A 36 -13.36 -7.82 -1.98
CA PRO A 36 -13.41 -7.14 -3.27
C PRO A 36 -14.27 -5.88 -3.20
N MET A 37 -13.78 -4.76 -3.75
CA MET A 37 -14.57 -3.54 -3.84
C MET A 37 -15.84 -3.78 -4.65
N TYR A 38 -16.91 -3.06 -4.28
CA TYR A 38 -18.22 -3.14 -4.92
C TYR A 38 -18.93 -4.51 -4.80
N SER A 39 -18.44 -5.41 -3.95
CA SER A 39 -19.10 -6.70 -3.68
C SER A 39 -20.15 -6.61 -2.58
N ASP A 40 -21.16 -7.49 -2.65
CA ASP A 40 -22.15 -7.66 -1.58
C ASP A 40 -21.52 -8.08 -0.25
N ALA A 41 -20.44 -8.87 -0.31
CA ALA A 41 -19.70 -9.30 0.87
C ALA A 41 -19.04 -8.11 1.59
N LEU A 42 -18.43 -7.18 0.85
CA LEU A 42 -17.91 -5.94 1.43
C LEU A 42 -19.03 -5.10 2.02
N ALA A 43 -20.14 -4.91 1.29
CA ALA A 43 -21.26 -4.12 1.76
C ALA A 43 -21.88 -4.71 3.04
N ALA A 44 -22.01 -6.03 3.13
CA ALA A 44 -22.47 -6.72 4.33
C ALA A 44 -21.49 -6.56 5.50
N ALA A 45 -20.19 -6.70 5.25
CA ALA A 45 -19.16 -6.51 6.26
C ALA A 45 -19.16 -5.09 6.85
N LEU A 46 -19.32 -4.06 6.01
CA LEU A 46 -19.38 -2.66 6.45
C LEU A 46 -20.67 -2.35 7.22
N ARG A 47 -21.82 -2.85 6.77
CA ARG A 47 -23.10 -2.70 7.51
C ARG A 47 -23.09 -3.38 8.89
N ALA A 48 -22.27 -4.40 9.08
CA ALA A 48 -22.13 -5.08 10.36
C ALA A 48 -21.29 -4.27 11.37
N VAL A 49 -20.57 -3.23 10.92
CA VAL A 49 -19.82 -2.34 11.81
C VAL A 49 -20.75 -1.25 12.34
N PRO A 50 -20.78 -0.98 13.66
CA PRO A 50 -21.59 0.09 14.24
C PRO A 50 -20.96 1.49 14.02
N SER A 51 -20.63 1.83 12.77
CA SER A 51 -20.04 3.11 12.37
C SER A 51 -21.02 4.03 11.63
N GLY A 52 -22.06 3.46 11.01
CA GLY A 52 -22.92 4.19 10.07
C GLY A 52 -22.25 4.53 8.72
N SER A 53 -20.97 4.17 8.54
CA SER A 53 -20.22 4.36 7.30
C SER A 53 -20.29 3.12 6.42
N ASN A 54 -20.49 3.33 5.11
CA ASN A 54 -20.45 2.27 4.09
C ASN A 54 -19.17 2.31 3.25
N LEU A 55 -18.09 2.89 3.79
CA LEU A 55 -16.81 3.04 3.10
C LEU A 55 -15.67 2.34 3.87
N VAL A 56 -14.67 1.88 3.12
CA VAL A 56 -13.38 1.40 3.65
C VAL A 56 -12.34 2.52 3.67
N PRO A 57 -11.33 2.44 4.56
CA PRO A 57 -11.16 1.44 5.61
C PRO A 57 -11.98 1.77 6.88
N GLN A 58 -12.20 0.74 7.70
CA GLN A 58 -12.70 0.86 9.07
C GLN A 58 -11.87 -0.04 9.99
N MET A 59 -11.52 0.44 11.18
CA MET A 59 -10.92 -0.39 12.23
C MET A 59 -11.91 -0.59 13.38
N VAL A 60 -11.97 -1.82 13.89
CA VAL A 60 -12.89 -2.23 14.95
C VAL A 60 -12.08 -2.84 16.09
N ALA A 61 -12.20 -2.27 17.28
CA ALA A 61 -11.59 -2.79 18.49
C ALA A 61 -12.32 -4.06 18.96
N GLU A 62 -11.67 -4.86 19.80
CA GLU A 62 -12.26 -6.06 20.39
C GLU A 62 -13.52 -5.77 21.23
N ASP A 63 -13.60 -4.58 21.83
CA ASP A 63 -14.76 -4.09 22.58
C ASP A 63 -15.92 -3.58 21.68
N GLY A 64 -15.77 -3.67 20.36
CA GLY A 64 -16.78 -3.28 19.39
C GLY A 64 -16.75 -1.81 18.96
N ARG A 65 -15.89 -0.96 19.54
CA ARG A 65 -15.73 0.42 19.07
C ARG A 65 -15.18 0.44 17.65
N ALA A 66 -15.82 1.22 16.79
CA ALA A 66 -15.43 1.37 15.39
C ALA A 66 -14.88 2.77 15.14
N VAL A 67 -13.79 2.85 14.39
CA VAL A 67 -13.24 4.11 13.85
C VAL A 67 -13.15 3.97 12.34
N TRP A 68 -13.76 4.91 11.63
CA TRP A 68 -13.77 5.02 10.18
C TRP A 68 -13.17 6.37 9.79
N ASP A 69 -12.77 6.50 8.52
CA ASP A 69 -11.94 7.60 8.02
C ASP A 69 -10.45 7.46 8.40
N THR A 70 -9.56 7.50 7.41
CA THR A 70 -8.13 7.27 7.64
C THR A 70 -7.47 8.33 8.51
N LEU A 71 -7.99 9.57 8.55
CA LEU A 71 -7.45 10.62 9.40
C LEU A 71 -7.91 10.43 10.85
N ALA A 72 -9.18 10.08 11.06
CA ALA A 72 -9.66 9.71 12.39
C ALA A 72 -8.92 8.48 12.92
N MET A 73 -8.73 7.44 12.09
CA MET A 73 -7.94 6.26 12.47
C MET A 73 -6.50 6.64 12.85
N ALA A 74 -5.85 7.54 12.10
CA ALA A 74 -4.49 7.98 12.38
C ALA A 74 -4.39 8.73 13.72
N GLU A 75 -5.31 9.67 14.00
CA GLU A 75 -5.31 10.39 15.28
C GLU A 75 -5.65 9.46 16.45
N THR A 76 -6.60 8.53 16.31
CA THR A 76 -6.90 7.53 17.36
C THR A 76 -5.69 6.66 17.68
N LEU A 77 -4.95 6.18 16.67
CA LEU A 77 -3.72 5.43 16.93
C LEU A 77 -2.65 6.31 17.57
N ALA A 78 -2.56 7.58 17.18
CA ALA A 78 -1.57 8.51 17.70
C ALA A 78 -1.81 8.96 19.15
N GLU A 79 -3.02 8.75 19.71
CA GLU A 79 -3.30 8.97 21.15
C GLU A 79 -2.39 8.10 22.03
N ASP A 80 -2.22 6.83 21.65
CA ASP A 80 -1.34 5.87 22.35
C ASP A 80 0.07 5.80 21.73
N HIS A 81 0.23 6.32 20.51
CA HIS A 81 1.46 6.24 19.72
C HIS A 81 1.87 7.60 19.12
N PRO A 82 2.19 8.61 19.95
CA PRO A 82 2.46 9.97 19.47
C PRO A 82 3.66 10.05 18.52
N GLN A 83 4.57 9.06 18.52
CA GLN A 83 5.71 8.96 17.61
C GLN A 83 5.33 8.77 16.13
N MET A 84 4.07 8.47 15.81
CA MET A 84 3.58 8.43 14.43
C MET A 84 3.55 9.82 13.78
N TRP A 85 3.55 10.88 14.60
CA TRP A 85 3.71 12.26 14.19
C TRP A 85 5.13 12.76 14.50
N PRO A 86 5.62 13.80 13.82
CA PRO A 86 6.88 14.44 14.18
C PRO A 86 6.89 14.89 15.65
N ALA A 87 8.03 14.73 16.33
CA ALA A 87 8.19 15.14 17.72
C ALA A 87 8.23 16.67 17.89
N ASP A 88 8.87 17.37 16.95
CA ASP A 88 8.87 18.84 16.93
C ASP A 88 7.46 19.40 16.67
N ALA A 89 7.07 20.40 17.47
CA ALA A 89 5.71 20.95 17.42
C ALA A 89 5.41 21.68 16.10
N GLY A 90 6.40 22.39 15.54
CA GLY A 90 6.25 23.10 14.27
C GLY A 90 6.13 22.14 13.10
N GLN A 91 6.98 21.12 13.05
CA GLN A 91 6.92 20.05 12.06
C GLN A 91 5.61 19.27 12.16
N ARG A 92 5.15 18.95 13.37
CA ARG A 92 3.87 18.25 13.58
C ARG A 92 2.67 19.07 13.12
N ALA A 93 2.67 20.38 13.40
CA ALA A 93 1.62 21.28 12.88
C ALA A 93 1.60 21.26 11.34
N ARG A 94 2.78 21.37 10.70
CA ARG A 94 2.91 21.30 9.24
C ARG A 94 2.47 19.94 8.69
N ALA A 95 2.85 18.84 9.33
CA ALA A 95 2.45 17.49 8.95
C ALA A 95 0.92 17.33 8.94
N ARG A 96 0.25 17.83 9.99
CA ARG A 96 -1.22 17.82 10.08
C ARG A 96 -1.88 18.66 8.99
N SER A 97 -1.35 19.85 8.69
CA SER A 97 -1.85 20.67 7.58
C SER A 97 -1.72 19.96 6.23
N MET A 98 -0.58 19.32 5.98
CA MET A 98 -0.35 18.55 4.75
C MET A 98 -1.31 17.37 4.63
N VAL A 99 -1.51 16.63 5.73
CA VAL A 99 -2.45 15.51 5.79
C VAL A 99 -3.88 15.98 5.55
N ALA A 100 -4.30 17.09 6.14
CA ALA A 100 -5.63 17.67 5.91
C ALA A 100 -5.85 18.07 4.44
N GLU A 101 -4.86 18.70 3.79
CA GLU A 101 -4.92 19.01 2.35
C GLU A 101 -5.06 17.75 1.50
N VAL A 102 -4.29 16.69 1.80
CA VAL A 102 -4.37 15.41 1.07
C VAL A 102 -5.69 14.68 1.30
N HIS A 103 -6.22 14.80 2.51
CA HIS A 103 -7.47 14.17 2.91
C HIS A 103 -8.69 14.77 2.17
N SER A 104 -8.75 16.10 2.12
CA SER A 104 -9.90 16.87 1.61
C SER A 104 -9.74 17.42 0.18
N GLY A 105 -8.53 17.42 -0.37
CA GLY A 105 -8.19 18.09 -1.63
C GLY A 105 -7.73 17.16 -2.76
N PHE A 106 -7.05 17.76 -3.73
CA PHE A 106 -6.50 17.15 -4.94
C PHE A 106 -7.55 16.38 -5.76
N THR A 107 -8.74 16.95 -5.91
CA THR A 107 -9.89 16.28 -6.52
C THR A 107 -9.67 15.98 -7.99
N ALA A 108 -9.00 16.86 -8.74
CA ALA A 108 -8.70 16.64 -10.15
C ALA A 108 -7.70 15.50 -10.33
N LEU A 109 -6.60 15.53 -9.57
CA LEU A 109 -5.62 14.44 -9.57
C LEU A 109 -6.26 13.12 -9.16
N ARG A 110 -7.02 13.08 -8.06
CA ARG A 110 -7.64 11.85 -7.56
C ARG A 110 -8.71 11.29 -8.47
N GLY A 111 -9.45 12.16 -9.16
CA GLY A 111 -10.51 11.78 -10.10
C GLY A 111 -9.96 11.24 -11.41
N ALA A 112 -8.93 11.90 -11.97
CA ALA A 112 -8.33 11.48 -13.24
C ALA A 112 -7.33 10.32 -13.07
N CYS A 113 -6.69 10.22 -11.91
CA CYS A 113 -5.64 9.25 -11.61
C CYS A 113 -6.06 8.36 -10.43
N GLY A 114 -6.99 7.42 -10.65
CA GLY A 114 -7.36 6.40 -9.66
C GLY A 114 -6.15 5.53 -9.28
N MET A 115 -6.13 4.91 -8.10
CA MET A 115 -5.01 4.00 -7.80
C MET A 115 -5.16 2.72 -8.63
N ASN A 116 -4.13 2.33 -9.38
CA ASN A 116 -4.05 1.05 -10.08
C ASN A 116 -2.60 0.55 -10.05
N LEU A 117 -2.29 -0.33 -9.09
CA LEU A 117 -0.91 -0.81 -8.87
C LEU A 117 -0.44 -1.88 -9.85
N ARG A 118 -1.30 -2.32 -10.78
CA ARG A 118 -0.97 -3.32 -11.81
C ARG A 118 -0.24 -2.71 -12.99
N HIS A 119 -0.41 -1.41 -13.24
CA HIS A 119 0.02 -0.78 -14.49
C HIS A 119 0.87 0.45 -14.25
N VAL A 120 1.76 0.69 -15.21
CA VAL A 120 2.42 1.96 -15.46
C VAL A 120 2.04 2.32 -16.89
N TYR A 121 1.26 3.38 -17.05
CA TYR A 121 0.79 3.82 -18.36
C TYR A 121 1.81 4.75 -18.99
N ASP A 122 2.03 4.55 -20.29
CA ASP A 122 2.72 5.48 -21.17
C ASP A 122 1.68 6.26 -21.99
N GLY A 123 1.92 7.55 -22.21
CA GLY A 123 1.04 8.42 -22.99
C GLY A 123 -0.15 9.03 -22.25
N PHE A 124 -0.25 8.90 -20.91
CA PHE A 124 -1.29 9.62 -20.16
C PHE A 124 -1.02 11.13 -20.20
N ALA A 125 -1.98 11.90 -20.72
CA ALA A 125 -1.89 13.36 -20.79
C ALA A 125 -2.70 14.00 -19.65
N PRO A 126 -2.05 14.53 -18.59
CA PRO A 126 -2.79 15.19 -17.51
C PRO A 126 -3.47 16.46 -18.02
N SER A 127 -4.62 16.81 -17.45
CA SER A 127 -5.26 18.11 -17.69
C SER A 127 -4.53 19.22 -16.91
N ASP A 128 -4.84 20.49 -17.21
CA ASP A 128 -4.28 21.61 -16.44
C ASP A 128 -4.71 21.60 -14.98
N ALA A 129 -5.90 21.07 -14.67
CA ALA A 129 -6.36 20.91 -13.30
C ALA A 129 -5.51 19.88 -12.54
N VAL A 130 -5.20 18.75 -13.19
CA VAL A 130 -4.27 17.73 -12.63
C VAL A 130 -2.87 18.32 -12.46
N ARG A 131 -2.37 19.09 -13.43
CA ARG A 131 -1.06 19.77 -13.32
C ARG A 131 -1.01 20.75 -12.15
N ARG A 132 -2.08 21.50 -11.88
CA ARG A 132 -2.16 22.42 -10.72
C ARG A 132 -2.14 21.65 -9.39
N ASP A 133 -2.93 20.58 -9.29
CA ASP A 133 -2.90 19.70 -8.12
C ASP A 133 -1.48 19.14 -7.89
N LEU A 134 -0.84 18.68 -8.95
CA LEU A 134 0.52 18.13 -8.91
C LEU A 134 1.56 19.16 -8.47
N ALA A 135 1.51 20.38 -9.01
CA ALA A 135 2.38 21.47 -8.59
C ALA A 135 2.21 21.80 -7.10
N ARG A 136 0.98 21.75 -6.58
CA ARG A 136 0.73 21.91 -5.14
C ARG A 136 1.36 20.77 -4.34
N VAL A 137 1.18 19.52 -4.76
CA VAL A 137 1.83 18.35 -4.13
C VAL A 137 3.36 18.56 -4.06
N GLU A 138 3.99 18.95 -5.16
CA GLU A 138 5.44 19.20 -5.17
C GLU A 138 5.86 20.32 -4.23
N SER A 139 5.06 21.40 -4.12
CA SER A 139 5.34 22.47 -3.16
C SER A 139 5.31 22.00 -1.70
N LEU A 140 4.42 21.03 -1.38
CA LEU A 140 4.35 20.44 -0.05
C LEU A 140 5.60 19.59 0.24
N TRP A 141 6.15 18.94 -0.78
CA TRP A 141 7.35 18.09 -0.70
C TRP A 141 8.67 18.86 -0.84
N ALA A 142 8.65 20.18 -1.09
CA ALA A 142 9.84 20.96 -1.35
C ALA A 142 10.92 20.86 -0.24
N GLY A 143 10.53 20.56 1.01
CA GLY A 143 11.44 20.36 2.13
C GLY A 143 11.99 18.94 2.31
N ALA A 144 11.47 17.93 1.60
CA ALA A 144 11.83 16.53 1.84
C ALA A 144 13.26 16.19 1.41
N ASP A 145 14.12 15.84 2.36
CA ASP A 145 15.42 15.22 2.13
C ASP A 145 15.41 13.81 2.74
N GLY A 146 14.71 12.91 2.06
CA GLY A 146 14.30 11.62 2.60
C GLY A 146 12.80 11.55 2.83
N TRP A 147 12.36 11.24 4.05
CA TRP A 147 10.94 11.36 4.43
C TRP A 147 10.59 12.82 4.70
N LEU A 148 9.30 13.15 4.77
CA LEU A 148 8.85 14.55 4.86
C LEU A 148 9.34 15.27 6.14
N PHE A 149 9.55 14.50 7.21
CA PHE A 149 9.91 14.99 8.54
C PHE A 149 10.97 14.07 9.19
N ASP A 150 12.05 13.79 8.44
CA ASP A 150 13.19 12.92 8.78
C ASP A 150 12.87 11.43 8.92
N ALA A 151 11.93 11.09 9.80
CA ALA A 151 11.39 9.75 9.98
C ALA A 151 10.07 9.57 9.22
N TYR A 152 9.73 8.31 8.90
CA TYR A 152 8.45 7.99 8.29
C TYR A 152 7.31 8.33 9.27
N SER A 153 6.33 9.10 8.80
CA SER A 153 5.24 9.65 9.62
C SER A 153 3.87 9.42 8.97
N ILE A 154 2.80 9.79 9.67
CA ILE A 154 1.44 9.80 9.11
C ILE A 154 1.35 10.68 7.85
N ALA A 155 2.15 11.75 7.73
CA ALA A 155 2.19 12.53 6.49
C ALA A 155 2.60 11.68 5.30
N ASP A 156 3.66 10.87 5.44
CA ASP A 156 4.13 9.97 4.38
C ASP A 156 3.07 8.92 4.03
N VAL A 157 2.37 8.35 5.03
CA VAL A 157 1.22 7.44 4.82
C VAL A 157 0.17 8.04 3.87
N PHE A 158 -0.18 9.31 4.07
CA PHE A 158 -1.21 9.97 3.28
C PHE A 158 -0.77 10.27 1.84
N PHE A 159 0.53 10.51 1.64
CA PHE A 159 1.12 10.74 0.33
C PHE A 159 1.48 9.46 -0.45
N ALA A 160 1.57 8.29 0.20
CA ALA A 160 1.89 7.03 -0.48
C ALA A 160 0.99 6.75 -1.71
N PRO A 161 -0.35 6.92 -1.67
CA PRO A 161 -1.17 6.76 -2.88
C PRO A 161 -0.96 7.84 -3.94
N ILE A 162 -0.46 9.02 -3.59
CA ILE A 162 -0.10 10.05 -4.59
C ILE A 162 1.20 9.66 -5.28
N ALA A 163 2.18 9.12 -4.53
CA ALA A 163 3.41 8.59 -5.12
C ALA A 163 3.13 7.47 -6.12
N THR A 164 2.21 6.55 -5.81
CA THR A 164 1.82 5.49 -6.76
C THR A 164 1.12 6.04 -7.99
N ARG A 165 0.26 7.08 -7.87
CA ARG A 165 -0.35 7.75 -9.03
C ARG A 165 0.68 8.36 -9.96
N ILE A 166 1.70 9.04 -9.42
CA ILE A 166 2.76 9.65 -10.23
C ILE A 166 3.43 8.60 -11.12
N VAL A 167 3.69 7.41 -10.57
CA VAL A 167 4.25 6.28 -11.30
C VAL A 167 3.25 5.69 -12.28
N THR A 168 2.06 5.32 -11.81
CA THR A 168 1.03 4.65 -12.62
C THR A 168 0.66 5.45 -13.86
N TYR A 169 0.64 6.79 -13.79
CA TYR A 169 0.23 7.65 -14.90
C TYR A 169 1.38 8.43 -15.53
N GLY A 170 2.64 8.10 -15.21
CA GLY A 170 3.81 8.78 -15.77
C GLY A 170 3.78 10.31 -15.58
N LEU A 171 3.27 10.78 -14.44
CA LEU A 171 3.02 12.21 -14.24
C LEU A 171 4.34 13.01 -14.19
N PRO A 172 4.40 14.17 -14.87
CA PRO A 172 5.60 14.98 -14.91
C PRO A 172 5.83 15.69 -13.58
N VAL A 173 6.90 15.33 -12.88
CA VAL A 173 7.34 15.97 -11.62
C VAL A 173 8.82 16.31 -11.67
N SER A 174 9.30 17.12 -10.73
CA SER A 174 10.73 17.41 -10.54
C SER A 174 11.53 16.17 -10.14
N GLN A 175 12.86 16.25 -10.24
CA GLN A 175 13.73 15.15 -9.78
C GLN A 175 13.57 14.90 -8.28
N ARG A 176 13.48 15.96 -7.47
CA ARG A 176 13.28 15.86 -6.01
C ARG A 176 11.99 15.12 -5.66
N ALA A 177 10.89 15.42 -6.37
CA ALA A 177 9.65 14.68 -6.20
C ALA A 177 9.78 13.22 -6.64
N ARG A 178 10.50 12.94 -7.74
CA ARG A 178 10.81 11.55 -8.15
C ARG A 178 11.60 10.79 -7.09
N ASP A 179 12.56 11.43 -6.43
CA ASP A 179 13.37 10.79 -5.38
C ASP A 179 12.50 10.42 -4.17
N TYR A 180 11.58 11.30 -3.78
CA TYR A 180 10.59 11.01 -2.72
C TYR A 180 9.60 9.90 -3.12
N VAL A 181 9.15 9.90 -4.38
CA VAL A 181 8.33 8.81 -4.95
C VAL A 181 9.08 7.49 -4.89
N GLN A 182 10.34 7.46 -5.34
CA GLN A 182 11.17 6.25 -5.32
C GLN A 182 11.33 5.72 -3.89
N ARG A 183 11.50 6.62 -2.90
CA ARG A 183 11.56 6.26 -1.49
C ARG A 183 10.29 5.53 -1.01
N HIS A 184 9.11 5.98 -1.44
CA HIS A 184 7.85 5.25 -1.22
C HIS A 184 7.86 3.88 -1.90
N LEU A 185 8.29 3.80 -3.16
CA LEU A 185 8.32 2.53 -3.91
C LEU A 185 9.27 1.49 -3.30
N ASP A 186 10.34 1.95 -2.64
CA ASP A 186 11.31 1.10 -1.96
C ASP A 186 10.90 0.76 -0.52
N HIS A 187 9.89 1.47 0.02
CA HIS A 187 9.39 1.24 1.37
C HIS A 187 8.78 -0.16 1.49
N GLY A 188 9.37 -0.99 2.36
CA GLY A 188 8.98 -2.40 2.55
C GLY A 188 7.47 -2.64 2.68
N PRO A 189 6.75 -1.93 3.57
CA PRO A 189 5.29 -1.98 3.66
C PRO A 189 4.58 -1.74 2.32
N LEU A 190 4.92 -0.69 1.56
CA LEU A 190 4.26 -0.41 0.27
C LEU A 190 4.55 -1.51 -0.76
N ARG A 191 5.78 -2.04 -0.79
CA ARG A 191 6.14 -3.19 -1.63
C ARG A 191 5.31 -4.42 -1.30
N ARG A 192 5.17 -4.74 0.00
CA ARG A 192 4.32 -5.85 0.47
C ARG A 192 2.86 -5.65 0.11
N TRP A 193 2.34 -4.44 0.25
CA TRP A 193 0.97 -4.09 -0.16
C TRP A 193 0.73 -4.37 -1.63
N ARG A 194 1.61 -3.85 -2.50
CA ARG A 194 1.52 -4.08 -3.95
C ARG A 194 1.63 -5.56 -4.29
N ALA A 195 2.60 -6.26 -3.71
CA ALA A 195 2.82 -7.68 -3.96
C ALA A 195 1.60 -8.55 -3.56
N MET A 196 0.96 -8.25 -2.43
CA MET A 196 -0.30 -8.90 -2.04
C MET A 196 -1.44 -8.56 -3.00
N GLY A 197 -1.56 -7.31 -3.45
CA GLY A 197 -2.58 -6.92 -4.44
C GLY A 197 -2.41 -7.59 -5.81
N LEU A 198 -1.17 -7.83 -6.24
CA LEU A 198 -0.88 -8.60 -7.45
C LEU A 198 -1.20 -10.09 -7.26
N ALA A 199 -0.88 -10.67 -6.10
CA ALA A 199 -1.18 -12.05 -5.77
C ALA A 199 -2.69 -12.34 -5.66
N GLU A 200 -3.47 -11.37 -5.18
CA GLU A 200 -4.93 -11.40 -5.19
C GLU A 200 -5.50 -11.46 -6.60
N ASN A 201 -4.80 -10.84 -7.56
CA ASN A 201 -5.12 -10.82 -8.99
C ASN A 201 -6.59 -10.41 -9.29
N PHE A 202 -7.19 -9.58 -8.44
CA PHE A 202 -8.50 -8.98 -8.72
C PHE A 202 -8.35 -7.89 -9.77
N VAL A 203 -9.16 -7.95 -10.82
CA VAL A 203 -9.21 -6.93 -11.88
C VAL A 203 -10.54 -6.21 -11.78
N GLN A 204 -10.50 -4.91 -11.44
CA GLN A 204 -11.71 -4.12 -11.32
C GLN A 204 -12.10 -3.48 -12.67
N PRO A 205 -13.33 -3.72 -13.15
CA PRO A 205 -13.83 -3.08 -14.37
C PRO A 205 -13.74 -1.55 -14.28
N GLY A 206 -13.31 -0.91 -15.37
CA GLY A 206 -13.26 0.56 -15.47
C GLY A 206 -12.02 1.23 -14.87
N TYR A 207 -11.10 0.48 -14.24
CA TYR A 207 -9.83 1.04 -13.74
C TYR A 207 -8.69 0.97 -14.75
N ASP A 208 -8.81 0.14 -15.78
CA ASP A 208 -7.80 -0.02 -16.80
C ASP A 208 -8.02 1.00 -17.93
N LEU A 209 -6.95 1.71 -18.31
CA LEU A 209 -6.96 2.61 -19.46
C LEU A 209 -6.50 1.86 -20.72
N ASP A 210 -7.02 2.30 -21.86
CA ASP A 210 -6.55 1.90 -23.18
C ASP A 210 -5.31 2.69 -23.58
N LEU A 211 -4.23 2.46 -22.84
CA LEU A 211 -2.91 3.04 -23.04
C LEU A 211 -1.86 1.93 -23.01
N SER A 212 -0.75 2.15 -23.71
CA SER A 212 0.45 1.31 -23.63
C SER A 212 0.97 1.27 -22.19
N ARG A 213 1.62 0.15 -21.83
CA ARG A 213 2.02 -0.13 -20.45
C ARG A 213 3.50 -0.46 -20.36
N GLY A 214 4.16 0.04 -19.32
CA GLY A 214 5.56 -0.22 -18.99
C GLY A 214 5.74 -1.03 -17.69
N PRO A 215 6.99 -1.37 -17.34
CA PRO A 215 7.30 -2.04 -16.09
C PRO A 215 7.11 -1.11 -14.89
N TRP A 216 6.79 -1.70 -13.74
CA TRP A 216 6.82 -0.99 -12.46
C TRP A 216 8.28 -0.64 -12.09
N PRO A 217 8.58 0.57 -11.59
CA PRO A 217 9.96 0.97 -11.32
C PRO A 217 10.68 0.14 -10.26
N GLY A 218 12.00 0.06 -10.44
CA GLY A 218 12.97 -0.60 -9.58
C GLY A 218 13.28 -2.04 -10.00
N GLU A 219 14.51 -2.47 -9.73
CA GLU A 219 14.95 -3.84 -10.01
C GLU A 219 14.24 -4.82 -9.07
N ARG A 220 13.94 -6.03 -9.58
CA ARG A 220 13.31 -7.09 -8.81
C ARG A 220 14.05 -8.40 -8.99
N ILE A 221 14.14 -9.15 -7.91
CA ILE A 221 14.72 -10.49 -7.91
C ILE A 221 13.88 -11.37 -8.85
N PRO A 222 14.50 -12.06 -9.83
CA PRO A 222 13.78 -12.96 -10.72
C PRO A 222 13.04 -14.03 -9.92
N ALA A 223 11.73 -14.16 -10.18
CA ALA A 223 10.90 -15.12 -9.50
C ALA A 223 9.76 -15.62 -10.39
N GLU A 224 9.43 -16.90 -10.24
CA GLU A 224 8.30 -17.53 -10.93
C GLU A 224 7.71 -18.67 -10.09
N ALA A 225 6.40 -18.92 -10.22
CA ALA A 225 5.79 -20.12 -9.67
C ALA A 225 6.26 -21.35 -10.46
N VAL A 226 6.50 -22.48 -9.79
CA VAL A 226 6.90 -23.74 -10.42
C VAL A 226 5.99 -24.88 -9.99
N ALA A 227 5.71 -25.80 -10.90
CA ALA A 227 4.82 -26.94 -10.64
C ALA A 227 5.48 -28.06 -9.82
N SER A 228 6.81 -28.14 -9.82
CA SER A 228 7.56 -29.21 -9.16
C SER A 228 8.99 -28.79 -8.81
N GLY A 229 9.63 -29.60 -7.95
CA GLY A 229 11.02 -29.49 -7.54
C GLY A 229 11.21 -29.65 -6.03
N THR A 230 12.47 -29.69 -5.58
CA THR A 230 12.81 -29.85 -4.15
C THR A 230 13.04 -28.49 -3.51
N PRO A 231 12.17 -28.02 -2.61
CA PRO A 231 12.37 -26.75 -1.93
C PRO A 231 13.55 -26.81 -0.96
N VAL A 232 14.26 -25.70 -0.83
CA VAL A 232 15.37 -25.56 0.13
C VAL A 232 14.89 -25.51 1.59
N ASN A 233 13.60 -25.30 1.80
CA ASN A 233 12.95 -25.17 3.10
C ASN A 233 11.83 -26.21 3.29
N GLN A 234 11.58 -26.59 4.55
CA GLN A 234 10.50 -27.52 4.93
C GLN A 234 9.25 -26.82 5.45
N THR A 235 9.39 -25.59 5.97
CA THR A 235 8.30 -24.77 6.51
C THR A 235 8.23 -23.41 5.81
N CYS A 236 7.03 -22.85 5.73
CA CYS A 236 6.78 -21.55 5.12
C CYS A 236 7.50 -20.43 5.89
N PRO A 237 8.23 -19.53 5.21
CA PRO A 237 8.96 -18.43 5.85
C PRO A 237 8.07 -17.40 6.57
N TYR A 238 6.74 -17.49 6.40
CA TYR A 238 5.78 -16.55 7.00
C TYR A 238 5.05 -17.13 8.20
N SER A 239 4.50 -18.33 8.06
CA SER A 239 3.63 -18.93 9.07
C SER A 239 4.29 -20.04 9.87
N GLY A 240 5.46 -20.53 9.45
CA GLY A 240 6.09 -21.73 10.01
C GLY A 240 5.36 -23.05 9.70
N ALA A 241 4.22 -23.00 9.00
CA ALA A 241 3.47 -24.18 8.62
C ALA A 241 4.20 -25.00 7.53
N PRO A 242 3.94 -26.31 7.41
CA PRO A 242 4.59 -27.15 6.41
C PRO A 242 4.42 -26.62 4.97
N VAL A 243 5.47 -26.79 4.16
CA VAL A 243 5.40 -26.52 2.73
C VAL A 243 4.40 -27.43 2.05
N ARG A 244 3.61 -26.87 1.12
CA ARG A 244 2.72 -27.65 0.26
C ARG A 244 3.30 -27.84 -1.14
N PRO A 245 3.06 -29.00 -1.78
CA PRO A 245 3.54 -29.27 -3.14
C PRO A 245 3.00 -28.31 -4.21
N ASP A 246 1.80 -27.75 -4.00
CA ASP A 246 1.16 -26.80 -4.93
C ASP A 246 1.61 -25.35 -4.73
N ALA A 247 2.57 -25.10 -3.84
CA ALA A 247 2.99 -23.76 -3.43
C ALA A 247 4.53 -23.62 -3.48
N LEU A 248 5.11 -23.86 -4.65
CA LEU A 248 6.54 -23.72 -4.90
C LEU A 248 6.83 -22.55 -5.84
N ALA A 249 7.93 -21.82 -5.60
CA ALA A 249 8.45 -20.81 -6.51
C ALA A 249 9.95 -21.01 -6.73
N ARG A 250 10.43 -20.72 -7.95
CA ARG A 250 11.85 -20.49 -8.19
C ARG A 250 12.11 -19.01 -7.98
N ILE A 251 12.98 -18.68 -7.04
CA ILE A 251 13.36 -17.30 -6.68
C ILE A 251 14.88 -17.26 -6.65
N ASP A 252 15.46 -16.41 -7.50
CA ASP A 252 16.92 -16.30 -7.67
C ASP A 252 17.60 -17.66 -7.89
N GLY A 253 17.00 -18.47 -8.79
CA GLY A 253 17.50 -19.82 -9.13
C GLY A 253 17.17 -20.92 -8.09
N ARG A 254 16.63 -20.58 -6.92
CA ARG A 254 16.36 -21.56 -5.84
C ARG A 254 14.88 -21.87 -5.73
N ILE A 255 14.54 -23.13 -5.44
CA ILE A 255 13.16 -23.53 -5.19
C ILE A 255 12.83 -23.28 -3.72
N ILE A 256 11.83 -22.45 -3.46
CA ILE A 256 11.32 -22.12 -2.14
C ILE A 256 9.87 -22.59 -2.05
N GLY A 257 9.55 -23.26 -0.95
CA GLY A 257 8.21 -23.74 -0.65
C GLY A 257 7.43 -22.84 0.30
N PHE A 258 6.11 -22.83 0.14
CA PHE A 258 5.18 -22.03 0.94
C PHE A 258 4.01 -22.88 1.45
N CYS A 259 3.29 -22.36 2.44
CA CYS A 259 2.15 -23.08 3.05
C CYS A 259 0.83 -22.90 2.29
N ASN A 260 0.79 -22.09 1.23
CA ASN A 260 -0.34 -21.91 0.32
C ASN A 260 0.05 -21.11 -0.93
N PRO A 261 -0.75 -21.18 -2.01
CA PRO A 261 -0.54 -20.39 -3.23
C PRO A 261 -0.42 -18.88 -3.02
N PHE A 262 -1.22 -18.28 -2.14
CA PHE A 262 -1.14 -16.83 -1.90
C PHE A 262 0.23 -16.40 -1.33
N CYS A 263 0.79 -17.18 -0.39
CA CYS A 263 2.12 -16.94 0.13
C CYS A 263 3.19 -17.08 -0.95
N ARG A 264 3.05 -18.04 -1.87
CA ARG A 264 3.91 -18.18 -3.05
C ARG A 264 3.77 -16.95 -3.94
N ASP A 265 2.56 -16.58 -4.34
CA ASP A 265 2.30 -15.56 -5.36
C ASP A 265 2.72 -14.16 -4.89
N LYS A 266 2.47 -13.80 -3.63
CA LYS A 266 2.95 -12.52 -3.08
C LYS A 266 4.48 -12.48 -2.98
N SER A 267 5.13 -13.64 -2.83
CA SER A 267 6.59 -13.73 -2.83
C SER A 267 7.15 -13.60 -4.24
N VAL A 268 6.53 -14.25 -5.22
CA VAL A 268 6.89 -14.13 -6.63
C VAL A 268 6.74 -12.69 -7.12
N ALA A 269 5.67 -12.00 -6.69
CA ALA A 269 5.40 -10.62 -7.09
C ALA A 269 6.47 -9.62 -6.63
N ASP A 270 7.06 -9.82 -5.45
CA ASP A 270 8.20 -9.03 -4.98
C ASP A 270 8.99 -9.79 -3.89
N PRO A 271 9.99 -10.61 -4.25
CA PRO A 271 10.70 -11.44 -3.26
C PRO A 271 11.46 -10.60 -2.23
N GLY A 272 11.99 -9.46 -2.64
CA GLY A 272 12.77 -8.57 -1.78
C GLY A 272 11.96 -7.83 -0.72
N ALA A 273 10.62 -7.85 -0.81
CA ALA A 273 9.74 -7.15 0.13
C ALA A 273 9.56 -7.87 1.48
N TRP A 274 10.02 -9.12 1.58
CA TRP A 274 9.67 -10.03 2.66
C TRP A 274 10.88 -10.42 3.52
N PRO A 275 11.00 -9.90 4.76
CA PRO A 275 12.13 -10.22 5.63
C PRO A 275 12.32 -11.72 5.88
N GLY A 276 11.22 -12.48 6.07
CA GLY A 276 11.26 -13.93 6.28
C GLY A 276 11.81 -14.72 5.09
N LEU A 277 11.81 -14.14 3.88
CA LEU A 277 12.33 -14.80 2.68
C LEU A 277 13.86 -14.60 2.53
N GLN A 278 14.40 -13.50 3.04
CA GLN A 278 15.81 -13.13 2.85
C GLN A 278 16.82 -14.22 3.28
N PRO A 279 16.62 -14.96 4.39
CA PRO A 279 17.53 -16.05 4.77
C PRO A 279 17.57 -17.20 3.76
N LEU A 280 16.51 -17.37 2.95
CA LEU A 280 16.39 -18.46 1.96
C LEU A 280 16.96 -18.09 0.59
N LEU A 281 17.37 -16.83 0.39
CA LEU A 281 17.92 -16.32 -0.85
C LEU A 281 19.46 -16.28 -0.85
N ARG A 282 20.11 -16.70 0.23
CA ARG A 282 21.58 -16.69 0.41
C ARG A 282 22.22 -18.06 0.26
#